data_AF-A0A2N5TWB3-F1
#
_entry.id   AF-A0A2N5TWB3-F1
#
_cell.length_a   1.000
_cell.length_b   1.000
_cell.length_c   1.000
_cell.angle_alpha   90.00
_cell.angle_beta   90.00
_cell.angle_gamma   90.00
#
_symmetry.space_group_name_H-M   'P 1'
#
loop_
_entity.id
_entity.type
_entity.pdbx_description
1 polymer ?
#
loop_
_entity_poly.entity_id
_entity_poly.type
_entity_poly.pdbx_seq_one_letter_code
_entity_poly.pdbx_strand_id
1 'polypeptide(L)'
;MLSLSKNNRLRHKLIRACTSRSRHSLWICITLTAVCFITRYLSRHPQSMVSPIDYHQHSRQSRYQSQKTFYPKNQTHELTVAQAAQARDTARRLMPYTPDMHSWHKSQQQELNRLLACRQSNSCNPMDQNLILLGTVHFSRVLDGIFSKNAAFPAGEAIWADAFLWALNQLEYPYLVVDGVDHNETNVRLGEIHSLLAPNVKMVIGDYLSIPQCFNNKACAKSDENVNGIPHHKLFVFDGFGQDVGHPLGRKWHLTFYPQEEKNFTYLGLTIEHYCHKFGVVPPKERSNKVYILGKDRGYLHKPSPTLYPESMWAAITNATGVEFTMGTKQKHLPGIEARSTEPKDQLIDGIVDIGTLSRDKFIYELQHHKAIIGLGWPVQPSTPLEALCVGTPYINPVWLGRRSQPDRSKWHTQHPYLARFDPPYVYNVQDHRPEDVQTAIEELLKNPLEESFIPDDMKKEAYLNRVKQLVQLNWLQAAQSSPPPPL
;
A
#
# COMPACT_ATOMS: atom_id res chain seq x y z
N MET A 1 41.94 -40.57 -23.78
CA MET A 1 42.66 -41.79 -23.36
C MET A 1 41.99 -42.28 -22.08
N LEU A 2 41.02 -43.20 -22.18
CA LEU A 2 41.17 -44.67 -21.99
C LEU A 2 41.65 -44.99 -20.56
N SER A 3 40.95 -45.73 -19.69
CA SER A 3 40.25 -47.02 -19.84
C SER A 3 39.31 -47.22 -18.62
N LEU A 4 38.00 -47.49 -18.73
CA LEU A 4 37.30 -48.75 -19.03
C LEU A 4 37.49 -49.91 -18.02
N SER A 5 36.42 -50.26 -17.29
CA SER A 5 35.86 -51.62 -17.11
C SER A 5 34.53 -51.51 -16.32
N LYS A 6 33.31 -51.68 -16.89
CA LYS A 6 32.56 -52.92 -17.23
C LYS A 6 32.29 -53.83 -16.01
N ASN A 7 31.13 -54.45 -15.76
CA ASN A 7 29.78 -54.46 -16.36
C ASN A 7 28.86 -55.39 -15.50
N ASN A 8 27.57 -55.47 -15.87
CA ASN A 8 26.52 -56.47 -15.54
C ASN A 8 25.55 -56.10 -14.37
N ARG A 9 24.25 -55.75 -14.55
CA ARG A 9 23.07 -56.37 -15.23
C ARG A 9 22.79 -57.82 -14.74
N LEU A 10 21.58 -58.33 -14.50
CA LEU A 10 20.17 -57.90 -14.59
C LEU A 10 19.30 -59.03 -13.92
N ARG A 11 18.15 -58.66 -13.32
CA ARG A 11 16.85 -59.39 -13.16
C ARG A 11 16.80 -60.95 -13.16
N HIS A 12 16.07 -61.54 -12.20
CA HIS A 12 14.65 -61.97 -12.32
C HIS A 12 14.18 -62.84 -11.12
N LYS A 13 12.93 -62.60 -10.66
CA LYS A 13 11.81 -63.54 -10.31
C LYS A 13 12.09 -64.78 -9.42
N LEU A 14 11.20 -65.35 -8.59
CA LEU A 14 9.88 -65.06 -7.98
C LEU A 14 9.51 -66.39 -7.22
N ILE A 15 8.89 -66.31 -6.04
CA ILE A 15 7.88 -67.23 -5.41
C ILE A 15 8.26 -68.67 -4.97
N ARG A 16 8.05 -68.97 -3.66
CA ARG A 16 7.02 -69.89 -3.08
C ARG A 16 7.08 -69.79 -1.54
N ALA A 17 6.13 -69.12 -0.87
CA ALA A 17 4.77 -69.54 -0.50
C ALA A 17 4.74 -70.48 0.72
N CYS A 18 4.48 -69.91 1.90
CA CYS A 18 3.90 -70.60 3.05
C CYS A 18 2.57 -69.95 3.41
N THR A 19 1.59 -70.80 3.57
CA THR A 19 0.16 -70.56 3.77
C THR A 19 -0.17 -70.30 5.24
N SER A 20 -0.91 -69.24 5.56
CA SER A 20 -1.94 -69.33 6.60
C SER A 20 -3.06 -68.31 6.34
N ARG A 21 -4.28 -68.84 6.22
CA ARG A 21 -5.52 -68.11 5.95
C ARG A 21 -6.00 -67.50 7.27
N SER A 22 -5.78 -66.21 7.47
CA SER A 22 -6.36 -65.43 8.58
C SER A 22 -7.65 -64.75 8.11
N ARG A 23 -8.77 -65.06 8.77
CA ARG A 23 -10.12 -64.50 8.52
C ARG A 23 -10.27 -63.03 8.95
N HIS A 24 -9.18 -62.32 9.22
CA HIS A 24 -9.21 -60.92 9.69
C HIS A 24 -9.12 -59.86 8.57
N SER A 25 -8.86 -60.25 7.32
CA SER A 25 -8.67 -59.29 6.21
C SER A 25 -9.95 -58.53 5.81
N LEU A 26 -11.13 -59.13 5.98
CA LEU A 26 -12.39 -58.47 5.60
C LEU A 26 -12.74 -57.30 6.54
N TRP A 27 -12.48 -57.45 7.84
CA TRP A 27 -12.76 -56.40 8.82
C TRP A 27 -11.81 -55.21 8.70
N ILE A 28 -10.55 -55.46 8.34
CA ILE A 28 -9.55 -54.39 8.09
C ILE A 28 -9.92 -53.60 6.83
N CYS A 29 -10.37 -54.27 5.76
CA CYS A 29 -10.83 -53.57 4.56
C CYS A 29 -12.11 -52.77 4.81
N ILE A 30 -13.07 -53.30 5.58
CA ILE A 30 -14.31 -52.57 5.90
C ILE A 30 -14.03 -51.37 6.79
N THR A 31 -13.16 -51.50 7.80
CA THR A 31 -12.80 -50.38 8.69
C THR A 31 -11.98 -49.31 7.97
N LEU A 32 -11.00 -49.68 7.13
CA LEU A 32 -10.26 -48.70 6.33
C LEU A 32 -11.15 -48.00 5.31
N THR A 33 -12.12 -48.70 4.72
CA THR A 33 -13.07 -48.09 3.79
C THR A 33 -14.04 -47.15 4.53
N ALA A 34 -14.55 -47.55 5.70
CA ALA A 34 -15.40 -46.72 6.54
C ALA A 34 -14.66 -45.46 7.03
N VAL A 35 -13.40 -45.59 7.47
CA VAL A 35 -12.55 -44.44 7.83
C VAL A 35 -12.33 -43.54 6.61
N CYS A 36 -12.04 -44.10 5.42
CA CYS A 36 -11.85 -43.29 4.22
C CYS A 36 -13.13 -42.55 3.79
N PHE A 37 -14.31 -43.17 3.96
CA PHE A 37 -15.60 -42.53 3.69
C PHE A 37 -15.97 -41.49 4.75
N ILE A 38 -15.71 -41.73 6.03
CA ILE A 38 -15.96 -40.76 7.11
C ILE A 38 -15.01 -39.57 6.97
N THR A 39 -13.73 -39.78 6.65
CA THR A 39 -12.77 -38.68 6.41
C THR A 39 -13.12 -37.90 5.14
N ARG A 40 -13.66 -38.54 4.10
CA ARG A 40 -14.18 -37.85 2.90
C ARG A 40 -15.51 -37.14 3.14
N TYR A 41 -16.35 -37.65 4.04
CA TYR A 41 -17.64 -37.07 4.41
C TYR A 41 -17.47 -35.86 5.33
N LEU A 42 -16.59 -35.96 6.33
CA LEU A 42 -16.21 -34.85 7.21
C LEU A 42 -15.43 -33.76 6.45
N SER A 43 -14.63 -34.13 5.45
CA SER A 43 -14.00 -33.17 4.51
C SER A 43 -14.98 -32.57 3.49
N ARG A 44 -16.25 -33.01 3.46
CA ARG A 44 -17.29 -32.55 2.54
C ARG A 44 -18.40 -31.73 3.21
N HIS A 45 -18.29 -31.42 4.50
CA HIS A 45 -19.11 -30.34 5.02
C HIS A 45 -18.68 -29.04 4.34
N PRO A 46 -19.61 -28.33 3.68
CA PRO A 46 -19.31 -27.01 3.17
C PRO A 46 -18.98 -26.18 4.40
N GLN A 47 -17.72 -25.73 4.49
CA GLN A 47 -17.47 -24.44 5.15
C GLN A 47 -18.54 -23.52 4.60
N SER A 48 -19.33 -22.94 5.50
CA SER A 48 -20.23 -21.85 5.18
C SER A 48 -19.46 -20.95 4.22
N MET A 49 -19.92 -20.91 2.97
CA MET A 49 -19.49 -19.90 2.03
C MET A 49 -19.93 -18.59 2.66
N VAL A 50 -19.06 -18.00 3.46
CA VAL A 50 -18.94 -16.56 3.51
C VAL A 50 -18.74 -16.21 2.05
N SER A 51 -19.79 -15.66 1.43
CA SER A 51 -19.72 -15.11 0.09
C SER A 51 -18.40 -14.36 -0.02
N PRO A 52 -17.67 -14.48 -1.15
CA PRO A 52 -16.56 -13.57 -1.39
C PRO A 52 -17.14 -12.19 -1.14
N ILE A 53 -16.66 -11.51 -0.09
CA ILE A 53 -17.02 -10.11 0.13
C ILE A 53 -16.62 -9.48 -1.19
N ASP A 54 -17.65 -9.09 -1.93
CA ASP A 54 -17.54 -8.46 -3.22
C ASP A 54 -16.71 -7.21 -2.91
N TYR A 55 -15.41 -7.31 -3.17
CA TYR A 55 -14.50 -6.19 -3.09
C TYR A 55 -15.05 -5.28 -4.16
N HIS A 56 -15.97 -4.39 -3.76
CA HIS A 56 -16.59 -3.41 -4.62
C HIS A 56 -15.42 -2.70 -5.29
N GLN A 57 -15.13 -3.13 -6.51
CA GLN A 57 -14.11 -2.54 -7.33
C GLN A 57 -14.59 -1.10 -7.50
N HIS A 58 -13.95 -0.18 -6.79
CA HIS A 58 -14.16 1.26 -6.89
C HIS A 58 -13.79 1.81 -8.28
N SER A 59 -13.64 0.95 -9.28
CA SER A 59 -13.45 1.35 -10.64
C SER A 59 -14.75 1.98 -11.14
N ARG A 60 -14.60 3.15 -11.77
CA ARG A 60 -15.64 3.79 -12.60
C ARG A 60 -16.35 2.83 -13.56
N GLN A 61 -15.80 1.64 -13.85
CA GLN A 61 -16.42 0.69 -14.78
C GLN A 61 -17.73 0.09 -14.28
N SER A 62 -17.98 -0.04 -12.97
CA SER A 62 -19.30 -0.48 -12.50
C SER A 62 -20.39 0.56 -12.85
N ARG A 63 -20.04 1.86 -12.84
CA ARG A 63 -20.92 2.95 -13.29
C ARG A 63 -21.04 3.04 -14.81
N TYR A 64 -19.97 2.81 -15.57
CA TYR A 64 -20.03 2.83 -17.03
C TYR A 64 -20.75 1.63 -17.64
N GLN A 65 -20.75 0.46 -16.99
CA GLN A 65 -21.58 -0.67 -17.45
C GLN A 65 -23.08 -0.42 -17.26
N SER A 66 -23.47 0.43 -16.30
CA SER A 66 -24.87 0.82 -16.06
C SER A 66 -25.38 1.95 -16.98
N GLN A 67 -24.51 2.80 -17.52
CA GLN A 67 -24.90 3.97 -18.35
C GLN A 67 -24.92 3.72 -19.87
N LYS A 68 -25.38 2.54 -20.32
CA LYS A 68 -25.47 2.24 -21.76
C LYS A 68 -26.56 3.01 -22.53
N THR A 69 -27.32 3.93 -21.93
CA THR A 69 -28.59 4.42 -22.54
C THR A 69 -28.83 5.93 -22.58
N PHE A 70 -27.90 6.81 -22.20
CA PHE A 70 -28.16 8.26 -22.28
C PHE A 70 -26.96 9.05 -22.82
N TYR A 71 -26.73 8.98 -24.13
CA TYR A 71 -26.04 10.06 -24.85
C TYR A 71 -27.06 10.74 -25.77
N PRO A 72 -27.32 12.06 -25.62
CA PRO A 72 -28.17 12.80 -26.54
C PRO A 72 -27.53 12.82 -27.93
N LYS A 73 -28.28 12.41 -28.95
CA LYS A 73 -27.91 12.47 -30.38
C LYS A 73 -27.87 13.93 -30.87
N ASN A 74 -26.89 14.71 -30.43
CA ASN A 74 -26.59 16.00 -31.06
C ASN A 74 -25.39 15.82 -31.98
N GLN A 75 -25.61 16.00 -33.29
CA GLN A 75 -24.65 16.05 -34.41
C GLN A 75 -23.18 15.82 -34.04
N THR A 76 -22.83 14.58 -33.67
CA THR A 76 -21.45 14.14 -33.52
C THR A 76 -20.94 13.72 -34.89
N HIS A 77 -19.81 14.28 -35.33
CA HIS A 77 -19.05 13.71 -36.44
C HIS A 77 -18.74 12.25 -36.10
N GLU A 78 -19.38 11.31 -36.81
CA GLU A 78 -19.11 9.88 -36.61
C GLU A 78 -17.65 9.60 -36.98
N LEU A 79 -16.91 8.97 -36.06
CA LEU A 79 -15.56 8.49 -36.32
C LEU A 79 -15.58 7.52 -37.49
N THR A 80 -14.67 7.71 -38.43
CA THR A 80 -14.45 6.72 -39.47
C THR A 80 -13.96 5.42 -38.83
N VAL A 81 -14.28 4.28 -39.45
CA VAL A 81 -13.79 2.96 -39.02
C VAL A 81 -12.27 2.94 -38.89
N ALA A 82 -11.56 3.65 -39.78
CA ALA A 82 -10.11 3.77 -39.76
C ALA A 82 -9.58 4.52 -38.53
N GLN A 83 -10.18 5.66 -38.16
CA GLN A 83 -9.81 6.42 -36.97
C GLN A 83 -10.03 5.60 -35.69
N ALA A 84 -11.17 4.92 -35.59
CA ALA A 84 -11.47 4.04 -34.47
C ALA A 84 -10.49 2.86 -34.35
N ALA A 85 -10.03 2.30 -35.48
CA ALA A 85 -9.00 1.28 -35.49
C ALA A 85 -7.64 1.83 -35.04
N GLN A 86 -7.23 3.00 -35.53
CA GLN A 86 -5.98 3.65 -35.15
C GLN A 86 -5.93 3.97 -33.64
N ALA A 87 -7.01 4.50 -33.07
CA ALA A 87 -7.10 4.76 -31.64
C ALA A 87 -6.91 3.48 -30.81
N ARG A 88 -7.54 2.38 -31.25
CA ARG A 88 -7.45 1.08 -30.60
C ARG A 88 -6.04 0.51 -30.65
N ASP A 89 -5.39 0.54 -31.81
CA ASP A 89 -4.05 -0.02 -31.98
C ASP A 89 -3.01 0.82 -31.24
N THR A 90 -3.17 2.14 -31.23
CA THR A 90 -2.34 3.05 -30.43
C THR A 90 -2.47 2.76 -28.94
N ALA A 91 -3.70 2.60 -28.42
CA ALA A 91 -3.94 2.26 -27.03
C ALA A 91 -3.32 0.90 -26.65
N ARG A 92 -3.44 -0.11 -27.52
CA ARG A 92 -2.83 -1.43 -27.32
C ARG A 92 -1.32 -1.39 -27.24
N ARG A 93 -0.68 -0.55 -28.07
CA ARG A 93 0.77 -0.38 -28.06
C ARG A 93 1.26 0.32 -26.79
N LEU A 94 0.57 1.37 -26.36
CA LEU A 94 0.97 2.19 -25.22
C LEU A 94 0.61 1.59 -23.86
N MET A 95 -0.47 0.81 -23.81
CA MET A 95 -0.96 0.13 -22.62
C MET A 95 -1.20 -1.34 -22.97
N PRO A 96 -0.14 -2.15 -23.12
CA PRO A 96 -0.27 -3.55 -23.49
C PRO A 96 -1.10 -4.32 -22.47
N TYR A 97 -1.86 -5.29 -22.96
CA TYR A 97 -2.66 -6.17 -22.13
C TYR A 97 -2.62 -7.58 -22.71
N THR A 98 -2.33 -8.55 -21.84
CA THR A 98 -2.44 -9.98 -22.13
C THR A 98 -3.41 -10.62 -21.12
N PRO A 99 -4.09 -11.74 -21.45
CA PRO A 99 -5.08 -12.35 -20.55
C PRO A 99 -4.56 -12.80 -19.17
N ASP A 100 -3.24 -12.96 -19.03
CA ASP A 100 -2.54 -13.28 -17.77
C ASP A 100 -2.27 -12.05 -16.89
N MET A 101 -2.38 -10.83 -17.44
CA MET A 101 -2.30 -9.58 -16.67
C MET A 101 -3.57 -9.33 -15.87
N HIS A 102 -3.45 -8.53 -14.80
CA HIS A 102 -4.61 -8.12 -14.03
C HIS A 102 -5.60 -7.32 -14.91
N SER A 103 -6.90 -7.50 -14.67
CA SER A 103 -7.96 -6.92 -15.50
C SER A 103 -7.93 -5.39 -15.60
N TRP A 104 -7.28 -4.70 -14.66
CA TRP A 104 -7.18 -3.25 -14.66
C TRP A 104 -6.37 -2.73 -15.86
N HIS A 105 -5.37 -3.49 -16.36
CA HIS A 105 -4.64 -3.11 -17.58
C HIS A 105 -5.56 -3.01 -18.79
N LYS A 106 -6.48 -3.98 -18.94
CA LYS A 106 -7.50 -3.93 -19.99
C LYS A 106 -8.40 -2.70 -19.83
N SER A 107 -8.78 -2.37 -18.60
CA SER A 107 -9.58 -1.19 -18.29
C SER A 107 -8.87 0.12 -18.66
N GLN A 108 -7.58 0.23 -18.36
CA GLN A 108 -6.77 1.40 -18.69
C GLN A 108 -6.53 1.51 -20.20
N GLN A 109 -6.26 0.39 -20.89
CA GLN A 109 -6.17 0.35 -22.35
C GLN A 109 -7.48 0.80 -23.02
N GLN A 110 -8.62 0.33 -22.51
CA GLN A 110 -9.94 0.73 -23.01
C GLN A 110 -10.22 2.21 -22.77
N GLU A 111 -9.82 2.74 -21.61
CA GLU A 111 -9.97 4.15 -21.28
C GLU A 111 -9.10 5.04 -22.17
N LEU A 112 -7.83 4.66 -22.41
CA LEU A 112 -6.97 5.36 -23.36
C LEU A 112 -7.57 5.33 -24.78
N ASN A 113 -8.08 4.18 -25.23
CA ASN A 113 -8.77 4.09 -26.52
C ASN A 113 -9.99 5.03 -26.58
N ARG A 114 -10.81 5.09 -25.52
CA ARG A 114 -11.97 6.00 -25.43
C ARG A 114 -11.53 7.46 -25.53
N LEU A 115 -10.50 7.86 -24.80
CA LEU A 115 -9.97 9.23 -24.79
C LEU A 115 -9.39 9.64 -26.15
N LEU A 116 -8.64 8.74 -26.80
CA LEU A 116 -8.12 8.98 -28.15
C LEU A 116 -9.25 9.12 -29.18
N ALA A 117 -10.26 8.24 -29.12
CA ALA A 117 -11.41 8.30 -30.01
C ALA A 117 -12.22 9.59 -29.82
N CYS A 118 -12.56 9.93 -28.57
CA CYS A 118 -13.36 11.14 -28.30
C CYS A 118 -12.64 12.42 -28.73
N ARG A 119 -11.31 12.45 -28.63
CA ARG A 119 -10.51 13.59 -29.07
C ARG A 119 -10.57 13.74 -30.58
N GLN A 120 -10.51 12.64 -31.32
CA GLN A 120 -10.60 12.64 -32.78
C GLN A 120 -11.99 13.04 -33.29
N SER A 121 -13.07 12.68 -32.59
CA SER A 121 -14.45 13.08 -32.92
C SER A 121 -14.89 14.42 -32.33
N ASN A 122 -14.05 15.09 -31.52
CA ASN A 122 -14.45 16.23 -30.69
C ASN A 122 -15.68 15.95 -29.81
N SER A 123 -15.81 14.71 -29.32
CA SER A 123 -16.96 14.26 -28.50
C SER A 123 -16.58 13.92 -27.07
N CYS A 124 -15.44 14.44 -26.58
CA CYS A 124 -15.02 14.21 -25.20
C CYS A 124 -15.96 14.90 -24.20
N ASN A 125 -16.13 14.27 -23.04
CA ASN A 125 -16.85 14.89 -21.93
C ASN A 125 -16.03 16.09 -21.42
N PRO A 126 -16.64 17.19 -20.94
CA PRO A 126 -15.91 18.28 -20.27
C PRO A 126 -14.91 17.81 -19.20
N MET A 127 -15.23 16.75 -18.45
CA MET A 127 -14.32 16.16 -17.45
C MET A 127 -13.09 15.50 -18.06
N ASP A 128 -13.13 15.06 -19.31
CA ASP A 128 -11.97 14.52 -20.03
C ASP A 128 -10.89 15.58 -20.28
N GLN A 129 -11.18 16.87 -20.05
CA GLN A 129 -10.17 17.94 -20.06
C GLN A 129 -9.34 18.01 -18.77
N ASN A 130 -9.66 17.16 -17.78
CA ASN A 130 -8.98 17.08 -16.50
C ASN A 130 -8.27 15.73 -16.31
N LEU A 131 -7.67 15.19 -17.37
CA LEU A 131 -6.98 13.90 -17.34
C LEU A 131 -5.71 13.96 -16.50
N ILE A 132 -5.52 12.96 -15.65
CA ILE A 132 -4.34 12.80 -14.81
C ILE A 132 -3.57 11.54 -15.26
N LEU A 133 -2.27 11.66 -15.53
CA LEU A 133 -1.41 10.51 -15.82
C LEU A 133 -0.64 10.13 -14.56
N LEU A 134 -0.68 8.85 -14.19
CA LEU A 134 -0.11 8.31 -12.97
C LEU A 134 1.02 7.33 -13.34
N GLY A 135 2.27 7.77 -13.17
CA GLY A 135 3.50 7.16 -13.67
C GLY A 135 4.43 6.59 -12.61
N THR A 136 3.88 5.99 -11.54
CA THR A 136 4.66 5.31 -10.52
C THR A 136 4.06 3.94 -10.21
N VAL A 137 4.95 3.00 -9.88
CA VAL A 137 4.62 1.61 -9.50
C VAL A 137 3.69 1.52 -8.28
N HIS A 138 3.61 2.58 -7.47
CA HIS A 138 2.71 2.59 -6.31
C HIS A 138 1.24 2.51 -6.72
N PHE A 139 0.84 3.17 -7.82
CA PHE A 139 -0.53 3.11 -8.33
C PHE A 139 -0.87 1.75 -8.93
N SER A 140 0.02 1.17 -9.76
CA SER A 140 -0.20 -0.16 -10.35
C SER A 140 -0.26 -1.25 -9.27
N ARG A 141 0.60 -1.19 -8.25
CA ARG A 141 0.55 -2.13 -7.11
C ARG A 141 -0.78 -2.14 -6.37
N VAL A 142 -1.41 -0.96 -6.19
CA VAL A 142 -2.77 -0.89 -5.60
C VAL A 142 -3.75 -1.66 -6.48
N LEU A 143 -3.72 -1.42 -7.78
CA LEU A 143 -4.61 -2.08 -8.74
C LEU A 143 -4.31 -3.59 -8.91
N ASP A 144 -3.07 -4.03 -8.66
CA ASP A 144 -2.65 -5.44 -8.61
C ASP A 144 -3.10 -6.18 -7.34
N GLY A 145 -3.86 -5.51 -6.47
CA GLY A 145 -4.37 -6.10 -5.23
C GLY A 145 -3.27 -6.35 -4.20
N ILE A 146 -2.27 -5.48 -4.10
CA ILE A 146 -1.17 -5.62 -3.10
C ILE A 146 -1.70 -5.82 -1.68
N PHE A 147 -2.85 -5.24 -1.33
CA PHE A 147 -3.47 -5.33 -0.01
C PHE A 147 -4.07 -6.70 0.33
N SER A 148 -4.40 -7.50 -0.69
CA SER A 148 -4.98 -8.84 -0.54
C SER A 148 -3.90 -9.91 -0.31
N LYS A 149 -2.64 -9.59 -0.60
CA LYS A 149 -1.52 -10.51 -0.42
C LYS A 149 -1.07 -10.50 1.04
N ASN A 150 -0.67 -11.65 1.56
CA ASN A 150 0.13 -11.73 2.78
C ASN A 150 1.52 -11.18 2.44
N ALA A 151 1.66 -9.87 2.47
CA ALA A 151 2.92 -9.20 2.34
C ALA A 151 3.42 -8.82 3.74
N ALA A 152 4.72 -8.59 3.87
CA ALA A 152 5.28 -7.89 5.02
C ALA A 152 4.87 -6.40 4.98
N PHE A 153 3.56 -6.13 4.94
CA PHE A 153 2.91 -4.82 4.79
C PHE A 153 3.13 -4.10 3.43
N PRO A 154 2.06 -3.53 2.81
CA PRO A 154 2.20 -2.61 1.68
C PRO A 154 3.09 -1.43 2.06
N ALA A 155 3.92 -0.93 1.13
CA ALA A 155 4.69 0.29 1.38
C ALA A 155 3.72 1.46 1.68
N GLY A 156 4.08 2.40 2.57
CA GLY A 156 3.18 3.51 2.94
C GLY A 156 2.74 4.35 1.73
N GLU A 157 3.58 4.40 0.71
CA GLU A 157 3.31 5.01 -0.59
C GLU A 157 2.18 4.33 -1.35
N ALA A 158 1.97 3.01 -1.17
CA ALA A 158 0.82 2.31 -1.76
C ALA A 158 -0.49 2.66 -1.04
N ILE A 159 -0.48 2.86 0.29
CA ILE A 159 -1.65 3.35 1.03
C ILE A 159 -1.99 4.78 0.59
N TRP A 160 -0.97 5.60 0.33
CA TRP A 160 -1.15 6.94 -0.19
C TRP A 160 -1.68 6.97 -1.63
N ALA A 161 -1.13 6.12 -2.50
CA ALA A 161 -1.63 5.92 -3.86
C ALA A 161 -3.09 5.46 -3.87
N ASP A 162 -3.47 4.53 -2.97
CA ASP A 162 -4.85 4.05 -2.81
C ASP A 162 -5.81 5.18 -2.44
N ALA A 163 -5.47 6.00 -1.45
CA ALA A 163 -6.27 7.16 -1.09
C ALA A 163 -6.42 8.16 -2.24
N PHE A 164 -5.34 8.42 -2.99
CA PHE A 164 -5.39 9.32 -4.13
C PHE A 164 -6.28 8.76 -5.26
N LEU A 165 -6.12 7.49 -5.63
CA LEU A 165 -7.01 6.82 -6.59
C LEU A 165 -8.47 6.86 -6.14
N TRP A 166 -8.74 6.60 -4.86
CA TRP A 166 -10.08 6.73 -4.30
C TRP A 166 -10.63 8.15 -4.46
N ALA A 167 -9.84 9.18 -4.15
CA ALA A 167 -10.26 10.58 -4.27
C ALA A 167 -10.54 10.99 -5.72
N LEU A 168 -9.71 10.57 -6.67
CA LEU A 168 -9.95 10.80 -8.11
C LEU A 168 -11.26 10.15 -8.56
N ASN A 169 -11.57 8.95 -8.07
CA ASN A 169 -12.85 8.28 -8.34
C ASN A 169 -14.05 9.00 -7.70
N GLN A 170 -13.92 9.51 -6.47
CA GLN A 170 -14.98 10.27 -5.81
C GLN A 170 -15.26 11.61 -6.50
N LEU A 171 -14.21 12.28 -7.00
CA LEU A 171 -14.28 13.58 -7.67
C LEU A 171 -14.51 13.48 -9.18
N GLU A 172 -14.62 12.25 -9.69
CA GLU A 172 -14.88 11.98 -11.10
C GLU A 172 -13.80 12.55 -12.05
N TYR A 173 -12.54 12.56 -11.60
CA TYR A 173 -11.41 12.88 -12.47
C TYR A 173 -11.00 11.63 -13.28
N PRO A 174 -10.90 11.72 -14.61
CA PRO A 174 -10.33 10.64 -15.41
C PRO A 174 -8.83 10.55 -15.13
N TYR A 175 -8.33 9.32 -15.02
CA TYR A 175 -6.91 9.07 -14.84
C TYR A 175 -6.47 7.84 -15.65
N LEU A 176 -5.19 7.86 -16.04
CA LEU A 176 -4.52 6.69 -16.61
C LEU A 176 -3.36 6.28 -15.71
N VAL A 177 -3.34 5.01 -15.29
CA VAL A 177 -2.16 4.41 -14.64
C VAL A 177 -1.25 3.88 -15.73
N VAL A 178 -0.11 4.55 -15.91
CA VAL A 178 0.88 4.26 -16.94
C VAL A 178 2.06 3.58 -16.27
N ASP A 179 2.28 2.32 -16.60
CA ASP A 179 3.43 1.56 -16.14
C ASP A 179 4.26 1.04 -17.32
N GLY A 180 5.50 0.68 -17.02
CA GLY A 180 6.45 0.03 -17.90
C GLY A 180 7.28 -0.97 -17.10
N VAL A 181 8.16 -1.70 -17.77
CA VAL A 181 9.07 -2.65 -17.12
C VAL A 181 10.03 -1.93 -16.16
N ASP A 182 10.36 -0.68 -16.48
CA ASP A 182 11.17 0.21 -15.65
C ASP A 182 10.67 1.67 -15.73
N HIS A 183 11.35 2.56 -15.00
CA HIS A 183 11.07 4.00 -14.99
C HIS A 183 11.29 4.67 -16.36
N ASN A 184 12.25 4.19 -17.16
CA ASN A 184 12.54 4.77 -18.46
C ASN A 184 11.41 4.47 -19.45
N GLU A 185 10.96 3.23 -19.54
CA GLU A 185 9.82 2.84 -20.38
C GLU A 185 8.53 3.55 -19.91
N THR A 186 8.30 3.63 -18.59
CA THR A 186 7.17 4.38 -18.02
C THR A 186 7.19 5.83 -18.50
N ASN A 187 8.34 6.50 -18.42
CA ASN A 187 8.53 7.90 -18.84
C ASN A 187 8.35 8.10 -20.35
N VAL A 188 8.84 7.18 -21.18
CA VAL A 188 8.60 7.20 -22.65
C VAL A 188 7.10 7.12 -22.94
N ARG A 189 6.39 6.16 -22.32
CA ARG A 189 4.94 6.00 -22.50
C ARG A 189 4.16 7.22 -22.02
N LEU A 190 4.53 7.81 -20.89
CA LEU A 190 3.92 9.07 -20.40
C LEU A 190 4.07 10.20 -21.41
N GLY A 191 5.27 10.39 -21.96
CA GLY A 191 5.53 11.42 -22.97
C GLY A 191 4.71 11.20 -24.25
N GLU A 192 4.65 9.96 -24.74
CA GLU A 192 3.84 9.60 -25.90
C GLU A 192 2.34 9.82 -25.66
N ILE A 193 1.79 9.32 -24.55
CA ILE A 193 0.38 9.52 -24.19
C ILE A 193 0.07 11.01 -24.03
N HIS A 194 0.97 11.77 -23.38
CA HIS A 194 0.81 13.22 -23.26
C HIS A 194 0.78 13.87 -24.64
N SER A 195 1.70 13.56 -25.56
CA SER A 195 1.68 14.15 -26.91
C SER A 195 0.33 13.93 -27.64
N LEU A 196 -0.27 12.75 -27.43
CA LEU A 196 -1.55 12.35 -28.01
C LEU A 196 -2.78 12.92 -27.29
N LEU A 197 -2.65 13.43 -26.06
CA LEU A 197 -3.75 13.94 -25.23
C LEU A 197 -3.45 15.32 -24.59
N ALA A 198 -2.41 16.03 -25.03
CA ALA A 198 -1.81 17.17 -24.31
C ALA A 198 -2.78 18.27 -23.84
N PRO A 199 -3.78 18.71 -24.64
CA PRO A 199 -4.74 19.72 -24.20
C PRO A 199 -5.60 19.27 -23.01
N ASN A 200 -5.79 17.96 -22.87
CA ASN A 200 -6.64 17.32 -21.88
C ASN A 200 -5.91 16.89 -20.61
N VAL A 201 -4.58 16.72 -20.67
CA VAL A 201 -3.76 16.32 -19.52
C VAL A 201 -3.54 17.52 -18.61
N LYS A 202 -4.01 17.46 -17.36
CA LYS A 202 -3.77 18.48 -16.32
C LYS A 202 -2.49 18.22 -15.55
N MET A 203 -2.24 16.97 -15.20
CA MET A 203 -1.14 16.58 -14.32
C MET A 203 -0.55 15.24 -14.75
N VAL A 204 0.75 15.11 -14.56
CA VAL A 204 1.53 13.88 -14.67
C VAL A 204 2.24 13.69 -13.34
N ILE A 205 1.93 12.62 -12.63
CA ILE A 205 2.41 12.34 -11.28
C ILE A 205 3.33 11.12 -11.33
N GLY A 206 4.55 11.24 -10.86
CA GLY A 206 5.52 10.14 -10.74
C GLY A 206 6.27 10.25 -9.42
N ASP A 207 6.92 9.18 -8.98
CA ASP A 207 7.68 9.20 -7.72
C ASP A 207 9.00 9.98 -7.83
N TYR A 208 9.73 10.02 -6.71
CA TYR A 208 11.01 10.69 -6.57
C TYR A 208 12.14 10.12 -7.45
N LEU A 209 11.93 8.99 -8.13
CA LEU A 209 12.84 8.44 -9.13
C LEU A 209 12.34 8.73 -10.55
N SER A 210 11.05 8.51 -10.82
CA SER A 210 10.45 8.66 -12.15
C SER A 210 10.57 10.10 -12.68
N ILE A 211 10.24 11.11 -11.87
CA ILE A 211 10.16 12.50 -12.34
C ILE A 211 11.54 13.10 -12.65
N PRO A 212 12.57 12.97 -11.79
CA PRO A 212 13.93 13.40 -12.16
C PRO A 212 14.45 12.72 -13.43
N GLN A 213 14.13 11.45 -13.65
CA GLN A 213 14.47 10.77 -14.90
C GLN A 213 13.68 11.32 -16.10
N CYS A 214 12.41 11.68 -15.93
CA CYS A 214 11.59 12.27 -17.00
C CYS A 214 12.17 13.60 -17.49
N PHE A 215 12.67 14.47 -16.60
CA PHE A 215 13.30 15.75 -17.00
C PHE A 215 14.49 15.56 -17.94
N ASN A 216 15.24 14.47 -17.75
CA ASN A 216 16.42 14.15 -18.56
C ASN A 216 16.09 13.25 -19.76
N ASN A 217 14.86 12.73 -19.84
CA ASN A 217 14.43 11.86 -20.92
C ASN A 217 13.80 12.69 -22.04
N LYS A 218 14.48 12.73 -23.18
CA LYS A 218 14.05 13.44 -24.40
C LYS A 218 12.69 12.98 -24.93
N ALA A 219 12.27 11.76 -24.66
CA ALA A 219 10.93 11.28 -25.03
C ALA A 219 9.83 11.67 -24.03
N CYS A 220 10.19 12.09 -22.81
CA CYS A 220 9.24 12.39 -21.73
C CYS A 220 8.97 13.89 -21.59
N ALA A 221 9.97 14.66 -21.15
CA ALA A 221 9.82 16.08 -20.89
C ALA A 221 9.87 16.91 -22.19
N LYS A 222 9.19 18.06 -22.16
CA LYS A 222 9.26 19.03 -23.23
C LYS A 222 10.68 19.56 -23.37
N SER A 223 11.23 19.50 -24.57
CA SER A 223 12.56 20.00 -24.92
C SER A 223 12.57 20.50 -26.37
N ASP A 224 13.71 21.00 -26.83
CA ASP A 224 13.88 21.41 -28.23
C ASP A 224 13.71 20.23 -29.21
N GLU A 225 14.12 19.03 -28.79
CA GLU A 225 13.98 17.79 -29.57
C GLU A 225 12.59 17.17 -29.44
N ASN A 226 11.87 17.46 -28.35
CA ASN A 226 10.52 16.98 -28.10
C ASN A 226 9.59 18.13 -27.71
N VAL A 227 9.22 18.92 -28.72
CA VAL A 227 8.36 20.11 -28.55
C VAL A 227 6.97 19.78 -28.00
N ASN A 228 6.52 18.52 -28.16
CA ASN A 228 5.23 18.00 -27.70
C ASN A 228 5.33 17.22 -26.37
N GLY A 229 6.52 17.16 -25.77
CA GLY A 229 6.76 16.51 -24.49
C GLY A 229 6.00 17.18 -23.35
N ILE A 230 6.10 16.59 -22.16
CA ILE A 230 5.38 17.07 -20.98
C ILE A 230 6.06 18.35 -20.47
N PRO A 231 5.36 19.50 -20.42
CA PRO A 231 5.94 20.71 -19.86
C PRO A 231 6.13 20.56 -18.34
N HIS A 232 7.21 21.15 -17.81
CA HIS A 232 7.58 21.00 -16.39
C HIS A 232 6.46 21.36 -15.40
N HIS A 233 5.60 22.34 -15.72
CA HIS A 233 4.51 22.74 -14.83
C HIS A 233 3.42 21.67 -14.66
N LYS A 234 3.42 20.61 -15.47
CA LYS A 234 2.51 19.46 -15.35
C LYS A 234 3.14 18.24 -14.68
N LEU A 235 4.45 18.24 -14.43
CA LEU A 235 5.16 17.12 -13.80
C LEU A 235 5.16 17.31 -12.28
N PHE A 236 4.72 16.31 -11.53
CA PHE A 236 4.63 16.38 -10.07
C PHE A 236 5.33 15.19 -9.43
N VAL A 237 6.17 15.48 -8.44
CA VAL A 237 6.86 14.47 -7.64
C VAL A 237 5.92 13.97 -6.54
N PHE A 238 5.66 12.67 -6.52
CA PHE A 238 4.88 11.97 -5.51
C PHE A 238 5.82 11.39 -4.47
N ASP A 239 6.13 12.17 -3.43
CA ASP A 239 7.05 11.77 -2.38
C ASP A 239 6.52 12.12 -0.99
N GLY A 240 6.10 11.09 -0.26
CA GLY A 240 5.44 11.25 1.02
C GLY A 240 6.31 11.93 2.06
N PHE A 241 7.63 11.79 1.95
CA PHE A 241 8.60 12.23 2.96
C PHE A 241 9.20 13.62 2.65
N GLY A 242 8.92 14.19 1.47
CA GLY A 242 9.47 15.49 1.08
C GLY A 242 10.99 15.49 1.00
N GLN A 243 11.55 14.43 0.42
CA GLN A 243 12.91 14.44 -0.10
C GLN A 243 12.93 15.47 -1.24
N ASP A 244 13.73 16.52 -1.06
CA ASP A 244 13.92 17.52 -2.10
C ASP A 244 14.79 16.92 -3.21
N VAL A 245 14.16 16.19 -4.12
CA VAL A 245 14.83 15.58 -5.29
C VAL A 245 15.03 16.55 -6.45
N GLY A 246 14.76 17.84 -6.25
CA GLY A 246 14.95 18.89 -7.26
C GLY A 246 13.88 18.88 -8.34
N HIS A 247 13.01 19.89 -8.31
CA HIS A 247 12.08 20.19 -9.40
C HIS A 247 12.45 21.55 -10.03
N PRO A 248 12.51 21.70 -11.36
CA PRO A 248 12.91 22.97 -12.01
C PRO A 248 12.05 24.19 -11.63
N LEU A 249 10.82 23.95 -11.18
CA LEU A 249 9.87 24.98 -10.72
C LEU A 249 9.79 25.09 -9.18
N GLY A 250 10.66 24.38 -8.46
CA GLY A 250 10.75 24.37 -7.02
C GLY A 250 9.78 23.41 -6.32
N ARG A 251 9.87 23.43 -4.98
CA ARG A 251 9.23 22.48 -4.06
C ARG A 251 7.71 22.40 -4.14
N LYS A 252 7.02 23.45 -4.63
CA LYS A 252 5.57 23.42 -4.83
C LYS A 252 5.09 22.30 -5.78
N TRP A 253 5.96 21.73 -6.61
CA TRP A 253 5.63 20.59 -7.48
C TRP A 253 5.90 19.22 -6.85
N HIS A 254 6.32 19.18 -5.58
CA HIS A 254 6.39 17.95 -4.82
C HIS A 254 5.15 17.86 -3.94
N LEU A 255 4.42 16.77 -4.11
CA LEU A 255 3.27 16.37 -3.32
C LEU A 255 3.79 15.62 -2.10
N THR A 256 3.32 15.95 -0.90
CA THR A 256 3.73 15.29 0.35
C THR A 256 2.55 14.71 1.10
N PHE A 257 2.84 13.70 1.92
CA PHE A 257 1.86 13.03 2.77
C PHE A 257 1.51 13.86 4.01
N TYR A 258 2.49 14.54 4.58
CA TYR A 258 2.36 15.38 5.78
C TYR A 258 2.62 16.84 5.42
N PRO A 259 2.05 17.80 6.16
CA PRO A 259 2.36 19.20 5.97
C PRO A 259 3.84 19.47 6.26
N GLN A 260 4.49 20.22 5.38
CA GLN A 260 5.90 20.66 5.48
C GLN A 260 5.97 22.12 5.02
N GLU A 261 5.22 22.98 5.72
CA GLU A 261 5.01 24.40 5.36
C GLU A 261 6.33 25.17 5.30
N GLU A 262 7.25 24.86 6.21
CA GLU A 262 8.58 25.46 6.31
C GLU A 262 9.45 25.18 5.07
N LYS A 263 9.13 24.11 4.33
CA LYS A 263 9.82 23.76 3.09
C LYS A 263 9.05 24.18 1.83
N ASN A 264 7.83 24.73 1.95
CA ASN A 264 7.02 25.15 0.82
C ASN A 264 6.73 23.99 -0.17
N PHE A 265 6.53 22.78 0.36
CA PHE A 265 6.02 21.63 -0.39
C PHE A 265 4.50 21.70 -0.52
N THR A 266 3.93 21.05 -1.54
CA THR A 266 2.47 20.95 -1.69
C THR A 266 1.93 19.81 -0.85
N TYR A 267 1.20 20.15 0.21
CA TYR A 267 0.52 19.17 1.06
C TYR A 267 -0.67 18.55 0.31
N LEU A 268 -0.49 17.32 -0.19
CA LEU A 268 -1.59 16.52 -0.72
C LEU A 268 -2.36 15.86 0.42
N GLY A 269 -1.63 15.33 1.40
CA GLY A 269 -2.21 14.60 2.52
C GLY A 269 -2.56 13.16 2.19
N LEU A 270 -3.09 12.46 3.19
CA LEU A 270 -3.70 11.14 3.10
C LEU A 270 -5.10 11.23 3.73
N THR A 271 -6.03 10.40 3.25
CA THR A 271 -7.12 9.91 4.10
C THR A 271 -7.06 8.38 4.21
N ILE A 272 -7.39 7.87 5.40
CA ILE A 272 -7.59 6.45 5.66
C ILE A 272 -9.07 6.09 5.78
N GLU A 273 -9.93 7.12 5.86
CA GLU A 273 -11.35 7.00 6.19
C GLU A 273 -12.10 6.09 5.22
N HIS A 274 -11.72 6.15 3.94
CA HIS A 274 -12.34 5.34 2.89
C HIS A 274 -12.16 3.84 3.08
N TYR A 275 -11.18 3.43 3.88
CA TYR A 275 -10.86 2.03 4.12
C TYR A 275 -11.15 1.60 5.55
N CYS A 276 -10.73 2.35 6.56
CA CYS A 276 -10.78 1.91 7.95
C CYS A 276 -12.20 1.85 8.55
N HIS A 277 -13.13 2.68 8.08
CA HIS A 277 -14.50 2.70 8.61
C HIS A 277 -15.27 1.38 8.44
N LYS A 278 -14.84 0.48 7.54
CA LYS A 278 -15.49 -0.82 7.36
C LYS A 278 -15.27 -1.79 8.54
N PHE A 279 -14.29 -1.53 9.41
CA PHE A 279 -13.97 -2.39 10.55
C PHE A 279 -14.73 -1.98 11.83
N GLY A 280 -15.07 -0.70 11.96
CA GLY A 280 -15.66 -0.13 13.18
C GLY A 280 -14.63 0.04 14.29
N VAL A 281 -15.12 0.28 15.50
CA VAL A 281 -14.31 0.39 16.73
C VAL A 281 -14.74 -0.71 17.69
N VAL A 282 -13.80 -1.52 18.15
CA VAL A 282 -14.07 -2.54 19.17
C VAL A 282 -14.11 -1.87 20.54
N PRO A 283 -15.15 -2.09 21.36
CA PRO A 283 -15.22 -1.54 22.72
C PRO A 283 -14.00 -1.94 23.55
N PRO A 284 -13.42 -1.04 24.37
CA PRO A 284 -12.18 -1.31 25.10
C PRO A 284 -12.20 -2.60 25.94
N LYS A 285 -13.35 -2.95 26.52
CA LYS A 285 -13.53 -4.16 27.34
C LYS A 285 -13.42 -5.48 26.54
N GLU A 286 -13.67 -5.43 25.25
CA GLU A 286 -13.62 -6.59 24.33
C GLU A 286 -12.25 -6.74 23.65
N ARG A 287 -11.40 -5.70 23.72
CA ARG A 287 -10.03 -5.74 23.18
C ARG A 287 -9.17 -6.72 23.97
N SER A 288 -8.38 -7.51 23.25
CA SER A 288 -7.37 -8.39 23.81
C SER A 288 -6.37 -7.60 24.64
N ASN A 289 -5.83 -8.19 25.71
CA ASN A 289 -4.83 -7.53 26.55
C ASN A 289 -3.43 -7.55 25.92
N LYS A 290 -3.34 -7.01 24.70
CA LYS A 290 -2.17 -7.05 23.84
C LYS A 290 -1.81 -5.65 23.34
N VAL A 291 -0.52 -5.38 23.19
CA VAL A 291 0.02 -4.20 22.51
C VAL A 291 0.81 -4.65 21.28
N TYR A 292 0.48 -4.06 20.13
CA TYR A 292 1.13 -4.42 18.88
C TYR A 292 2.38 -3.57 18.66
N ILE A 293 3.53 -4.20 18.47
CA ILE A 293 4.80 -3.58 18.16
C ILE A 293 4.85 -3.25 16.67
N LEU A 294 5.04 -1.97 16.36
CA LEU A 294 5.11 -1.46 15.01
C LEU A 294 6.43 -1.86 14.34
N GLY A 295 6.38 -2.96 13.60
CA GLY A 295 7.49 -3.39 12.76
C GLY A 295 7.17 -4.70 12.03
N LYS A 296 7.75 -4.86 10.84
CA LYS A 296 7.48 -5.98 9.93
C LYS A 296 8.66 -6.94 9.73
N ASP A 297 9.77 -6.58 10.34
CA ASP A 297 11.05 -7.27 10.22
C ASP A 297 11.68 -7.29 11.60
N ARG A 298 12.10 -8.48 12.06
CA ARG A 298 12.79 -8.64 13.34
C ARG A 298 14.06 -7.79 13.43
N GLY A 299 14.68 -7.45 12.29
CA GLY A 299 15.82 -6.55 12.24
C GLY A 299 15.54 -5.14 12.76
N TYR A 300 14.27 -4.72 12.97
CA TYR A 300 13.94 -3.47 13.66
C TYR A 300 14.16 -3.54 15.17
N LEU A 301 14.21 -4.73 15.75
CA LEU A 301 14.52 -4.95 17.16
C LEU A 301 16.03 -4.94 17.45
N HIS A 302 16.86 -4.99 16.40
CA HIS A 302 18.29 -5.22 16.48
C HIS A 302 19.10 -4.14 15.76
N LYS A 303 20.38 -4.00 16.11
CA LYS A 303 21.31 -3.19 15.34
C LYS A 303 21.39 -3.71 13.89
N PRO A 304 21.50 -2.82 12.88
CA PRO A 304 21.79 -1.38 12.99
C PRO A 304 20.57 -0.48 13.19
N SER A 305 19.36 -1.02 13.33
CA SER A 305 18.18 -0.20 13.63
C SER A 305 18.34 0.49 15.00
N PRO A 306 17.77 1.69 15.20
CA PRO A 306 17.77 2.34 16.51
C PRO A 306 17.08 1.46 17.56
N THR A 307 17.82 1.02 18.57
CA THR A 307 17.30 0.21 19.67
C THR A 307 16.86 1.13 20.81
N LEU A 308 15.65 1.71 20.70
CA LEU A 308 15.15 2.71 21.66
C LEU A 308 14.76 2.14 23.03
N TYR A 309 14.55 0.82 23.11
CA TYR A 309 14.14 0.13 24.33
C TYR A 309 15.09 -1.02 24.64
N PRO A 310 15.39 -1.29 25.92
CA PRO A 310 16.17 -2.46 26.31
C PRO A 310 15.37 -3.75 26.08
N GLU A 311 16.04 -4.82 25.66
CA GLU A 311 15.39 -6.12 25.35
C GLU A 311 14.59 -6.68 26.53
N SER A 312 15.04 -6.46 27.76
CA SER A 312 14.37 -6.91 28.99
C SER A 312 13.05 -6.17 29.29
N MET A 313 12.78 -5.05 28.61
CA MET A 313 11.59 -4.22 28.88
C MET A 313 10.30 -4.98 28.66
N TRP A 314 10.20 -5.74 27.57
CA TRP A 314 8.95 -6.38 27.13
C TRP A 314 8.43 -7.34 28.21
N ALA A 315 9.27 -8.28 28.64
CA ALA A 315 8.92 -9.22 29.71
C ALA A 315 8.64 -8.52 31.05
N ALA A 316 9.40 -7.48 31.40
CA ALA A 316 9.19 -6.73 32.64
C ALA A 316 7.83 -6.03 32.67
N ILE A 317 7.44 -5.36 31.58
CA ILE A 317 6.14 -4.68 31.48
C ILE A 317 5.00 -5.70 31.42
N THR A 318 5.17 -6.83 30.72
CA THR A 318 4.18 -7.92 30.75
C THR A 318 3.92 -8.40 32.17
N ASN A 319 4.98 -8.61 32.96
CA ASN A 319 4.84 -9.03 34.36
C ASN A 319 4.17 -7.97 35.24
N ALA A 320 4.43 -6.68 34.99
CA ALA A 320 3.88 -5.59 35.78
C ALA A 320 2.41 -5.25 35.45
N THR A 321 2.03 -5.35 34.18
CA THR A 321 0.73 -4.85 33.67
C THR A 321 -0.21 -5.95 33.18
N GLY A 322 0.32 -7.16 32.97
CA GLY A 322 -0.39 -8.28 32.36
C GLY A 322 -0.59 -8.16 30.85
N VAL A 323 -0.08 -7.10 30.20
CA VAL A 323 -0.20 -6.87 28.76
C VAL A 323 0.84 -7.67 28.00
N GLU A 324 0.43 -8.42 26.98
CA GLU A 324 1.36 -9.12 26.10
C GLU A 324 1.76 -8.24 24.91
N PHE A 325 2.99 -8.41 24.41
CA PHE A 325 3.46 -7.72 23.20
C PHE A 325 3.43 -8.65 21.99
N THR A 326 2.90 -8.16 20.87
CA THR A 326 2.84 -8.91 19.61
C THR A 326 3.54 -8.16 18.48
N MET A 327 4.04 -8.87 17.47
CA MET A 327 4.64 -8.28 16.26
C MET A 327 4.32 -9.18 15.07
N GLY A 328 4.16 -8.64 13.85
CA GLY A 328 3.94 -9.46 12.66
C GLY A 328 5.13 -9.45 11.73
N THR A 329 5.94 -10.52 11.69
CA THR A 329 7.20 -10.53 10.93
C THR A 329 7.22 -11.49 9.74
N LYS A 330 8.10 -11.23 8.76
CA LYS A 330 8.26 -12.04 7.54
C LYS A 330 9.12 -13.29 7.74
N GLN A 331 9.98 -13.29 8.74
CA GLN A 331 10.93 -14.37 8.99
C GLN A 331 10.18 -15.70 9.17
N LYS A 332 10.48 -16.69 8.31
CA LYS A 332 9.93 -18.03 8.47
C LYS A 332 10.51 -18.65 9.73
N HIS A 333 9.68 -18.99 10.69
CA HIS A 333 10.07 -19.98 11.69
C HIS A 333 10.42 -21.27 10.93
N LEU A 334 11.71 -21.64 10.91
CA LEU A 334 12.17 -22.88 10.31
C LEU A 334 12.14 -23.95 11.42
N PRO A 335 11.14 -24.85 11.45
CA PRO A 335 11.07 -25.87 12.49
C PRO A 335 12.29 -26.79 12.36
N GLY A 336 13.04 -26.97 13.45
CA GLY A 336 14.20 -27.87 13.49
C GLY A 336 15.56 -27.22 13.23
N ILE A 337 15.62 -25.91 12.95
CA ILE A 337 16.85 -25.14 13.09
C ILE A 337 16.79 -24.50 14.48
N GLU A 338 17.70 -24.89 15.38
CA GLU A 338 17.80 -24.24 16.69
C GLU A 338 17.88 -22.73 16.49
N ALA A 339 17.05 -21.98 17.21
CA ALA A 339 16.97 -20.50 17.14
C ALA A 339 18.33 -19.80 17.34
N ARG A 340 19.35 -20.54 17.81
CA ARG A 340 20.73 -20.07 17.98
C ARG A 340 21.55 -20.02 16.68
N SER A 341 21.08 -20.58 15.56
CA SER A 341 21.82 -20.58 14.29
C SER A 341 21.41 -19.45 13.33
N THR A 342 20.45 -18.60 13.69
CA THR A 342 20.07 -17.45 12.87
C THR A 342 20.83 -16.21 13.30
N GLU A 343 21.23 -15.38 12.33
CA GLU A 343 21.85 -14.07 12.56
C GLU A 343 21.09 -13.30 13.66
N PRO A 344 21.76 -12.50 14.51
CA PRO A 344 21.10 -11.78 15.62
C PRO A 344 19.83 -11.04 15.19
N LYS A 345 19.85 -10.41 14.02
CA LYS A 345 18.72 -9.69 13.41
C LYS A 345 17.45 -10.53 13.16
N ASP A 346 17.57 -11.84 13.09
CA ASP A 346 16.47 -12.78 12.82
C ASP A 346 15.88 -13.38 14.11
N GLN A 347 16.52 -13.12 15.26
CA GLN A 347 16.06 -13.58 16.56
C GLN A 347 14.91 -12.70 17.06
N LEU A 348 13.90 -13.33 17.67
CA LEU A 348 12.83 -12.63 18.36
C LEU A 348 13.26 -12.40 19.81
N ILE A 349 12.99 -11.21 20.35
CA ILE A 349 13.29 -10.90 21.75
C ILE A 349 12.27 -11.59 22.66
N ASP A 350 12.73 -12.10 23.80
CA ASP A 350 11.87 -12.69 24.82
C ASP A 350 10.76 -11.72 25.28
N GLY A 351 9.56 -12.26 25.48
CA GLY A 351 8.38 -11.46 25.84
C GLY A 351 7.63 -10.84 24.65
N ILE A 352 8.09 -11.05 23.42
CA ILE A 352 7.37 -10.70 22.19
C ILE A 352 6.82 -11.96 21.52
N VAL A 353 5.54 -11.92 21.12
CA VAL A 353 4.87 -12.98 20.36
C VAL A 353 4.80 -12.59 18.88
N ASP A 354 5.39 -13.40 18.00
CA ASP A 354 5.30 -13.17 16.56
C ASP A 354 4.04 -13.81 15.98
N ILE A 355 3.14 -12.99 15.43
CA ILE A 355 1.89 -13.42 14.79
C ILE A 355 2.03 -13.62 13.28
N GLY A 356 3.23 -13.41 12.73
CA GLY A 356 3.54 -13.54 11.31
C GLY A 356 2.95 -12.42 10.45
N THR A 357 3.14 -12.53 9.14
CA THR A 357 2.60 -11.57 8.17
C THR A 357 1.10 -11.79 7.94
N LEU A 358 0.36 -10.69 7.88
CA LEU A 358 -1.08 -10.67 7.63
C LEU A 358 -1.39 -9.88 6.36
N SER A 359 -2.52 -10.19 5.71
CA SER A 359 -3.11 -9.29 4.72
C SER A 359 -3.59 -7.99 5.39
N ARG A 360 -3.83 -6.91 4.63
CA ARG A 360 -4.22 -5.61 5.21
C ARG A 360 -5.50 -5.72 6.05
N ASP A 361 -6.51 -6.45 5.57
CA ASP A 361 -7.77 -6.64 6.30
C ASP A 361 -7.56 -7.36 7.64
N LYS A 362 -6.80 -8.46 7.63
CA LYS A 362 -6.49 -9.20 8.86
C LYS A 362 -5.64 -8.35 9.80
N PHE A 363 -4.74 -7.55 9.25
CA PHE A 363 -3.91 -6.67 10.04
C PHE A 363 -4.71 -5.57 10.74
N ILE A 364 -5.61 -4.87 10.03
CA ILE A 364 -6.50 -3.89 10.68
C ILE A 364 -7.42 -4.55 11.70
N TYR A 365 -7.90 -5.76 11.40
CA TYR A 365 -8.65 -6.56 12.37
C TYR A 365 -7.82 -6.87 13.63
N GLU A 366 -6.53 -7.17 13.51
CA GLU A 366 -5.66 -7.28 14.69
C GLU A 366 -5.56 -5.94 15.41
N LEU A 367 -5.27 -4.84 14.72
CA LEU A 367 -5.08 -3.53 15.33
C LEU A 367 -6.27 -3.10 16.20
N GLN A 368 -7.51 -3.25 15.71
CA GLN A 368 -8.71 -2.86 16.47
C GLN A 368 -8.91 -3.68 17.76
N HIS A 369 -8.32 -4.87 17.86
CA HIS A 369 -8.40 -5.73 19.04
C HIS A 369 -7.22 -5.55 20.01
N HIS A 370 -6.18 -4.79 19.65
CA HIS A 370 -5.09 -4.46 20.56
C HIS A 370 -5.44 -3.24 21.43
N LYS A 371 -4.88 -3.16 22.64
CA LYS A 371 -5.05 -2.00 23.53
C LYS A 371 -4.35 -0.76 23.01
N ALA A 372 -3.22 -0.95 22.33
CA ALA A 372 -2.44 0.10 21.69
C ALA A 372 -1.52 -0.50 20.63
N ILE A 373 -0.93 0.39 19.84
CA ILE A 373 0.27 0.10 19.06
C ILE A 373 1.46 0.86 19.66
N ILE A 374 2.66 0.26 19.67
CA ILE A 374 3.89 0.90 20.15
C ILE A 374 4.93 1.01 19.05
N GLY A 375 5.49 2.20 18.92
CA GLY A 375 6.54 2.50 17.97
C GLY A 375 7.92 2.06 18.44
N LEU A 376 8.76 1.54 17.53
CA LEU A 376 10.18 1.20 17.76
C LEU A 376 11.17 2.31 17.36
N GLY A 377 10.69 3.42 16.79
CA GLY A 377 11.54 4.48 16.24
C GLY A 377 11.73 4.40 14.72
N TRP A 378 11.77 3.19 14.17
CA TRP A 378 11.87 2.94 12.72
C TRP A 378 10.80 1.92 12.27
N PRO A 379 10.20 2.06 11.07
CA PRO A 379 10.34 3.16 10.11
C PRO A 379 9.78 4.50 10.64
N VAL A 380 10.28 5.61 10.12
CA VAL A 380 9.78 6.98 10.44
C VAL A 380 8.53 7.30 9.63
N GLN A 381 7.60 8.00 10.25
CA GLN A 381 6.30 8.43 9.71
C GLN A 381 5.47 7.33 9.02
N PRO A 382 5.35 6.13 9.63
CA PRO A 382 4.53 5.06 9.06
C PRO A 382 3.05 5.45 9.05
N SER A 383 2.28 4.94 8.09
CA SER A 383 0.83 5.16 8.04
C SER A 383 0.06 4.32 9.07
N THR A 384 0.66 3.24 9.59
CA THR A 384 0.00 2.29 10.51
C THR A 384 -0.60 2.95 11.75
N PRO A 385 0.06 3.92 12.43
CA PRO A 385 -0.58 4.62 13.53
C PRO A 385 -1.84 5.39 13.18
N LEU A 386 -1.93 5.94 11.95
CA LEU A 386 -3.16 6.56 11.49
C LEU A 386 -4.26 5.49 11.34
N GLU A 387 -3.96 4.36 10.69
CA GLU A 387 -4.92 3.26 10.53
C GLU A 387 -5.40 2.71 11.89
N ALA A 388 -4.50 2.59 12.88
CA ALA A 388 -4.81 2.18 14.24
C ALA A 388 -5.77 3.16 14.93
N LEU A 389 -5.48 4.46 14.87
CA LEU A 389 -6.32 5.51 15.45
C LEU A 389 -7.73 5.52 14.86
N CYS A 390 -7.86 5.27 13.55
CA CYS A 390 -9.18 5.20 12.93
C CYS A 390 -10.04 4.03 13.42
N VAL A 391 -9.44 2.94 13.89
CA VAL A 391 -10.17 1.81 14.49
C VAL A 391 -10.18 1.85 16.03
N GLY A 392 -9.85 3.02 16.60
CA GLY A 392 -9.90 3.28 18.03
C GLY A 392 -8.70 2.77 18.84
N THR A 393 -7.59 2.41 18.19
CA THR A 393 -6.38 1.91 18.83
C THR A 393 -5.33 3.02 18.99
N PRO A 394 -4.99 3.43 20.22
CA PRO A 394 -4.07 4.52 20.48
C PRO A 394 -2.61 4.16 20.12
N TYR A 395 -1.79 5.20 19.94
CA TYR A 395 -0.38 5.07 19.57
C TYR A 395 0.58 5.53 20.66
N ILE A 396 1.53 4.67 21.01
CA ILE A 396 2.68 5.00 21.85
C ILE A 396 3.84 5.41 20.93
N ASN A 397 4.10 6.71 20.86
CA ASN A 397 5.07 7.33 19.96
C ASN A 397 6.42 7.57 20.69
N PRO A 398 7.51 6.90 20.30
CA PRO A 398 8.82 7.16 20.90
C PRO A 398 9.38 8.54 20.49
N VAL A 399 10.04 9.18 21.45
CA VAL A 399 10.75 10.47 21.33
C VAL A 399 12.20 10.26 21.75
N TRP A 400 13.18 10.51 20.87
CA TRP A 400 14.61 10.25 21.16
C TRP A 400 15.53 11.46 21.06
N LEU A 401 15.06 12.58 20.49
CA LEU A 401 15.72 13.87 20.65
C LEU A 401 14.66 14.93 20.96
N GLY A 402 14.99 15.86 21.84
CA GLY A 402 14.00 16.70 22.52
C GLY A 402 13.58 16.03 23.84
N ARG A 403 13.60 16.80 24.92
CA ARG A 403 13.10 16.36 26.22
C ARG A 403 11.61 16.66 26.30
N ARG A 404 10.84 15.90 27.08
CA ARG A 404 9.47 16.29 27.47
C ARG A 404 9.36 17.74 27.99
N SER A 405 10.44 18.27 28.57
CA SER A 405 10.54 19.66 29.01
C SER A 405 10.61 20.70 27.87
N GLN A 406 10.76 20.28 26.61
CA GLN A 406 10.68 21.14 25.45
C GLN A 406 9.20 21.26 25.03
N PRO A 407 8.49 22.37 25.34
CA PRO A 407 7.07 22.50 25.04
C PRO A 407 6.79 22.54 23.53
N ASP A 408 7.75 23.01 22.74
CA ASP A 408 7.63 23.05 21.28
C ASP A 408 7.95 21.68 20.66
N ARG A 409 6.90 20.90 20.38
CA ARG A 409 7.01 19.55 19.81
C ARG A 409 7.55 19.51 18.39
N SER A 410 7.59 20.63 17.66
CA SER A 410 8.24 20.69 16.35
C SER A 410 9.76 20.42 16.43
N LYS A 411 10.34 20.59 17.62
CA LYS A 411 11.75 20.33 17.92
C LYS A 411 12.00 18.89 18.39
N TRP A 412 10.97 18.06 18.48
CA TRP A 412 11.11 16.67 18.90
C TRP A 412 11.46 15.80 17.69
N HIS A 413 12.45 14.92 17.86
CA HIS A 413 12.65 13.79 16.96
C HIS A 413 11.85 12.62 17.52
N THR A 414 10.84 12.23 16.76
CA THR A 414 9.92 11.16 17.12
C THR A 414 9.75 10.24 15.93
N GLN A 415 9.19 9.05 16.16
CA GLN A 415 8.89 8.16 15.06
C GLN A 415 7.85 8.76 14.14
N HIS A 416 6.89 9.52 14.70
CA HIS A 416 5.84 10.13 13.93
C HIS A 416 5.63 11.61 14.29
N PRO A 417 6.45 12.55 13.75
CA PRO A 417 6.40 13.97 14.10
C PRO A 417 5.01 14.60 13.95
N TYR A 418 4.28 14.24 12.89
CA TYR A 418 2.92 14.71 12.68
C TYR A 418 1.95 14.26 13.79
N LEU A 419 2.12 13.07 14.36
CA LEU A 419 1.24 12.57 15.42
C LEU A 419 1.70 13.02 16.80
N ALA A 420 2.97 13.42 16.95
CA ALA A 420 3.49 13.94 18.22
C ALA A 420 2.73 15.17 18.73
N ARG A 421 2.04 15.91 17.85
CA ARG A 421 1.19 17.06 18.22
C ARG A 421 -0.08 16.69 18.98
N PHE A 422 -0.48 15.42 18.97
CA PHE A 422 -1.67 14.94 19.69
C PHE A 422 -1.27 14.39 21.06
N ASP A 423 -2.26 14.36 21.96
CA ASP A 423 -2.14 13.93 23.34
C ASP A 423 -2.98 12.68 23.63
N PRO A 424 -2.82 12.07 24.82
CA PRO A 424 -3.77 11.08 25.31
C PRO A 424 -5.21 11.61 25.24
N PRO A 425 -6.19 10.75 24.91
CA PRO A 425 -6.09 9.29 24.80
C PRO A 425 -5.59 8.80 23.43
N TYR A 426 -5.26 9.67 22.47
CA TYR A 426 -4.89 9.27 21.10
C TYR A 426 -3.42 8.87 20.98
N VAL A 427 -2.52 9.74 21.43
CA VAL A 427 -1.07 9.56 21.27
C VAL A 427 -0.36 9.75 22.59
N TYR A 428 0.37 8.73 23.02
CA TYR A 428 1.20 8.71 24.21
C TYR A 428 2.66 8.89 23.79
N ASN A 429 3.20 10.10 23.95
CA ASN A 429 4.59 10.39 23.61
C ASN A 429 5.52 9.95 24.77
N VAL A 430 6.38 8.97 24.52
CA VAL A 430 7.26 8.35 25.53
C VAL A 430 8.73 8.64 25.21
N GLN A 431 9.54 8.92 26.23
CA GLN A 431 10.97 9.14 26.03
C GLN A 431 11.67 7.80 25.76
N ASP A 432 12.59 7.79 24.79
CA ASP A 432 13.48 6.66 24.54
C ASP A 432 14.32 6.30 25.77
N HIS A 433 14.75 5.03 25.83
CA HIS A 433 15.57 4.49 26.91
C HIS A 433 14.98 4.64 28.33
N ARG A 434 13.67 4.90 28.44
CA ARG A 434 12.94 5.06 29.70
C ARG A 434 11.76 4.07 29.77
N PRO A 435 12.02 2.79 30.10
CA PRO A 435 10.97 1.77 30.24
C PRO A 435 9.81 2.17 31.14
N GLU A 436 10.08 2.96 32.17
CA GLU A 436 9.09 3.49 33.09
C GLU A 436 8.07 4.40 32.39
N ASP A 437 8.49 5.20 31.40
CA ASP A 437 7.56 6.05 30.64
C ASP A 437 6.62 5.19 29.78
N VAL A 438 7.10 4.06 29.25
CA VAL A 438 6.28 3.09 28.49
C VAL A 438 5.30 2.38 29.43
N GLN A 439 5.76 1.93 30.60
CA GLN A 439 4.89 1.30 31.59
C GLN A 439 3.78 2.27 32.04
N THR A 440 4.12 3.51 32.39
CA THR A 440 3.13 4.52 32.77
C THR A 440 2.13 4.80 31.66
N ALA A 441 2.57 4.90 30.40
CA ALA A 441 1.66 5.07 29.26
C ALA A 441 0.68 3.87 29.13
N ILE A 442 1.17 2.65 29.36
CA ILE A 442 0.33 1.43 29.35
C ILE A 442 -0.66 1.43 30.52
N GLU A 443 -0.25 1.82 31.72
CA GLU A 443 -1.16 1.92 32.87
C GLU A 443 -2.24 3.00 32.62
N GLU A 444 -1.86 4.14 32.05
CA GLU A 444 -2.77 5.23 31.72
C GLU A 444 -3.78 4.85 30.63
N LEU A 445 -3.35 4.19 29.54
CA LEU A 445 -4.25 3.76 28.47
C LEU A 445 -5.19 2.65 28.93
N LEU A 446 -4.79 1.79 29.86
CA LEU A 446 -5.66 0.77 30.46
C LEU A 446 -6.72 1.42 31.35
N LYS A 447 -6.36 2.50 32.05
CA LYS A 447 -7.28 3.27 32.90
C LYS A 447 -8.23 4.16 32.08
N ASN A 448 -7.75 4.76 31.00
CA ASN A 448 -8.49 5.70 30.16
C ASN A 448 -8.39 5.28 28.69
N PRO A 449 -9.07 4.18 28.29
CA PRO A 449 -8.96 3.68 26.93
C PRO A 449 -9.62 4.61 25.92
N LEU A 450 -9.09 4.64 24.70
CA LEU A 450 -9.71 5.33 23.58
C LEU A 450 -10.98 4.57 23.15
N GLU A 451 -12.15 5.20 23.30
CA GLU A 451 -13.45 4.56 23.03
C GLU A 451 -13.95 4.74 21.59
N GLU A 452 -13.41 5.75 20.88
CA GLU A 452 -13.90 6.17 19.57
C GLU A 452 -12.77 6.20 18.53
N SER A 453 -13.16 6.24 17.25
CA SER A 453 -12.21 6.44 16.16
C SER A 453 -11.64 7.85 16.19
N PHE A 454 -10.38 7.98 15.78
CA PHE A 454 -9.74 9.28 15.64
C PHE A 454 -9.08 9.40 14.27
N ILE A 455 -9.50 10.43 13.53
CA ILE A 455 -8.87 10.87 12.29
C ILE A 455 -8.64 12.38 12.42
N PRO A 456 -7.41 12.88 12.28
CA PRO A 456 -7.13 14.31 12.26
C PRO A 456 -8.00 15.05 11.25
N ASP A 457 -8.46 16.26 11.58
CA ASP A 457 -9.43 17.01 10.76
C ASP A 457 -8.95 17.25 9.32
N ASP A 458 -7.66 17.53 9.16
CA ASP A 458 -7.01 17.66 7.85
C ASP A 458 -6.97 16.32 7.10
N MET A 459 -7.03 15.16 7.74
CA MET A 459 -7.04 13.84 7.09
C MET A 459 -8.44 13.25 6.88
N LYS A 460 -9.49 13.92 7.36
CA LYS A 460 -10.88 13.50 7.10
C LYS A 460 -11.20 13.56 5.61
N LYS A 461 -12.14 12.72 5.19
CA LYS A 461 -12.60 12.56 3.80
C LYS A 461 -12.86 13.90 3.13
N GLU A 462 -13.65 14.78 3.74
CA GLU A 462 -14.05 16.04 3.11
C GLU A 462 -12.87 16.99 2.90
N ALA A 463 -12.00 17.12 3.90
CA ALA A 463 -10.80 17.95 3.82
C ALA A 463 -9.84 17.43 2.74
N TYR A 464 -9.65 16.11 2.67
CA TYR A 464 -8.79 15.49 1.66
C TYR A 464 -9.35 15.62 0.25
N LEU A 465 -10.65 15.35 0.05
CA LEU A 465 -11.31 15.53 -1.26
C LEU A 465 -11.23 16.99 -1.72
N ASN A 466 -11.42 17.94 -0.81
CA ASN A 466 -11.28 19.35 -1.13
C ASN A 466 -9.84 19.69 -1.56
N ARG A 467 -8.81 19.19 -0.87
CA ARG A 467 -7.41 19.39 -1.29
C ARG A 467 -7.11 18.78 -2.66
N VAL A 468 -7.55 17.55 -2.91
CA VAL A 468 -7.36 16.90 -4.22
C VAL A 468 -8.05 17.70 -5.34
N LYS A 469 -9.28 18.17 -5.09
CA LYS A 469 -9.99 19.04 -6.02
C LYS A 469 -9.23 20.33 -6.30
N GLN A 470 -8.77 21.03 -5.27
CA GLN A 470 -7.99 22.26 -5.41
C GLN A 470 -6.69 22.02 -6.18
N LEU A 471 -5.97 20.93 -5.88
CA LEU A 471 -4.76 20.52 -6.57
C LEU A 471 -4.98 20.36 -8.09
N VAL A 472 -6.03 19.65 -8.49
CA VAL A 472 -6.33 19.39 -9.91
C VAL A 472 -6.86 20.65 -10.62
N GLN A 473 -7.61 21.49 -9.92
CA GLN A 473 -8.20 22.70 -10.49
C GLN A 473 -7.23 23.88 -10.58
N LEU A 474 -6.10 23.85 -9.86
CA LEU A 474 -5.13 24.94 -9.86
C LEU A 474 -4.52 25.16 -11.26
N ASN A 475 -4.40 26.42 -11.67
CA ASN A 475 -3.69 26.77 -12.90
C ASN A 475 -2.17 26.74 -12.67
N TRP A 476 -1.59 25.55 -12.79
CA TRP A 476 -0.17 25.33 -12.57
C TRP A 476 0.74 26.04 -13.57
N LEU A 477 0.27 26.37 -14.78
CA LEU A 477 1.02 27.19 -15.73
C LEU A 477 1.17 28.61 -15.20
N GLN A 478 0.07 29.22 -14.73
CA GLN A 478 0.12 30.54 -14.12
C GLN A 478 0.98 30.53 -12.85
N ALA A 479 0.85 29.49 -12.02
CA ALA A 479 1.69 29.32 -10.83
C ALA A 479 3.18 29.27 -11.22
N ALA A 480 3.55 28.51 -12.25
CA ALA A 480 4.92 28.43 -12.75
C ALA A 480 5.46 29.77 -13.26
N GLN A 481 4.62 30.55 -13.96
CA GLN A 481 5.00 31.87 -14.46
C GLN A 481 5.17 32.91 -13.34
N SER A 482 4.44 32.74 -12.24
CA SER A 482 4.53 33.62 -11.06
C SER A 482 5.63 33.24 -10.07
N SER A 483 6.21 32.03 -10.19
CA SER A 483 7.26 31.57 -9.30
C SER A 483 8.58 32.28 -9.63
N PRO A 484 9.29 32.84 -8.64
CA PRO A 484 10.65 33.34 -8.85
C PRO A 484 11.55 32.18 -9.32
N PRO A 485 12.58 32.45 -10.16
CA PRO A 485 13.52 31.43 -10.56
C PRO A 485 14.19 30.80 -9.32
N PRO A 486 14.51 29.50 -9.34
CA PRO A 486 15.19 28.86 -8.23
C PRO A 486 16.51 29.59 -7.94
N PRO A 487 16.91 29.74 -6.66
CA PRO A 487 18.22 30.27 -6.32
C PRO A 487 19.30 29.39 -6.96
N LEU A 488 20.23 30.02 -7.67
CA LEU A 488 21.37 29.38 -8.35
C LEU A 488 22.30 28.68 -7.37
#